data_AF-A0A7X8V520-F1
#
_entry.id   AF-A0A7X8V520-F1
#
_cell.length_a   1.000
_cell.length_b   1.000
_cell.length_c   1.000
_cell.angle_alpha   90.00
_cell.angle_beta   90.00
_cell.angle_gamma   90.00
#
_symmetry.space_group_name_H-M   'P 1'
#
loop_
_entity.id
_entity.type
_entity.pdbx_description
1 polymer ?
#
loop_
_entity_poly.entity_id
_entity_poly.type
_entity_poly.pdbx_seq_one_letter_code
_entity_poly.pdbx_strand_id
1 'polypeptide(L)'
;MTKKTRDKLRRELMDYAGIFVGTNVAALALVWFLIPNRIAAGGVSGLAIISYHLWQWPVGLVIFLLNTPLFLVYMHLFGPRYWVKSFFGALLLPAAVAYWEGLAQPLTMDPLLA
;
A
#
# COMPACT_ATOMS: atom_id res chain seq x y z
N MET A 1 -26.71 19.72 14.58
CA MET A 1 -25.35 19.14 14.76
C MET A 1 -24.41 20.24 15.26
N THR A 2 -23.81 20.09 16.43
CA THR A 2 -22.91 21.06 17.06
C THR A 2 -21.64 21.28 16.22
N LYS A 3 -21.15 22.53 16.09
CA LYS A 3 -19.95 22.91 15.30
C LYS A 3 -18.75 21.98 15.55
N LYS A 4 -18.54 21.58 16.81
CA LYS A 4 -17.45 20.69 17.25
C LYS A 4 -17.45 19.30 16.57
N THR A 5 -18.63 18.77 16.23
CA THR A 5 -18.78 17.46 15.57
C THR A 5 -18.41 17.54 14.08
N ARG A 6 -18.73 18.65 13.41
CA ARG A 6 -18.39 18.89 12.00
C ARG A 6 -16.88 19.01 11.79
N ASP A 7 -16.19 19.68 12.71
CA ASP A 7 -14.73 19.84 12.64
C ASP A 7 -13.95 18.55 12.94
N LYS A 8 -14.52 17.65 13.74
CA LYS A 8 -13.96 16.32 13.99
C LYS A 8 -14.14 15.41 12.77
N LEU A 9 -15.33 15.43 12.15
CA LEU A 9 -15.62 14.66 10.93
C LEU A 9 -14.76 15.12 9.75
N ARG A 10 -14.57 16.43 9.57
CA ARG A 10 -13.72 16.98 8.51
C ARG A 10 -12.26 16.53 8.63
N ARG A 11 -11.73 16.47 9.86
CA ARG A 11 -10.37 15.98 10.12
C ARG A 11 -10.22 14.50 9.79
N GLU A 12 -11.12 13.66 10.27
CA GLU A 12 -11.11 12.24 9.93
C GLU A 12 -11.19 12.01 8.42
N LEU A 13 -12.09 12.70 7.71
CA LEU A 13 -12.18 12.60 6.26
C LEU A 13 -10.89 13.03 5.55
N MET A 14 -10.24 14.10 6.01
CA MET A 14 -8.94 14.51 5.47
C MET A 14 -7.85 13.47 5.71
N ASP A 15 -7.83 12.83 6.88
CA ASP A 15 -6.85 11.78 7.19
C ASP A 15 -7.04 10.58 6.26
N TYR A 16 -8.26 10.07 6.10
CA TYR A 16 -8.55 8.94 5.20
C TYR A 16 -8.29 9.30 3.73
N ALA A 17 -8.65 10.51 3.30
CA ALA A 17 -8.33 10.98 1.96
C ALA A 17 -6.81 11.06 1.73
N GLY A 18 -6.05 11.54 2.72
CA GLY A 18 -4.59 11.57 2.67
C GLY A 18 -3.98 10.17 2.55
N ILE A 19 -4.46 9.21 3.34
CA ILE A 19 -4.05 7.80 3.23
C ILE A 19 -4.39 7.25 1.84
N PHE A 20 -5.59 7.55 1.33
CA PHE A 20 -6.01 7.08 0.01
C PHE A 20 -5.14 7.62 -1.12
N VAL A 21 -4.88 8.92 -1.15
CA VAL A 21 -4.02 9.52 -2.18
C VAL A 21 -2.58 9.00 -2.03
N GLY A 22 -2.04 8.97 -0.81
CA GLY A 22 -0.67 8.51 -0.56
C GLY A 22 -0.46 7.04 -0.97
N THR A 23 -1.40 6.16 -0.66
CA THR A 23 -1.32 4.74 -1.06
C THR A 23 -1.41 4.56 -2.57
N ASN A 24 -2.23 5.34 -3.28
CA ASN A 24 -2.29 5.29 -4.74
C ASN A 24 -1.00 5.79 -5.39
N VAL A 25 -0.43 6.89 -4.88
CA VAL A 25 0.86 7.40 -5.37
C VAL A 25 1.98 6.38 -5.13
N ALA A 26 2.01 5.76 -3.94
CA ALA A 26 2.99 4.70 -3.63
C ALA A 26 2.79 3.46 -4.53
N ALA A 27 1.55 3.06 -4.78
CA ALA A 27 1.24 1.95 -5.68
C ALA A 27 1.68 2.23 -7.12
N LEU A 28 1.42 3.44 -7.63
CA LEU A 28 1.89 3.87 -8.96
C LEU A 28 3.42 3.86 -9.04
N ALA A 29 4.12 4.32 -8.01
CA ALA A 29 5.58 4.25 -7.97
C ALA A 29 6.08 2.79 -8.02
N LEU A 30 5.41 1.87 -7.32
CA LEU A 30 5.74 0.45 -7.37
C LEU A 30 5.53 -0.13 -8.78
N VAL A 31 4.38 0.13 -9.40
CA VAL A 31 4.00 -0.44 -10.70
C VAL A 31 4.79 0.17 -11.85
N TRP A 32 5.05 1.48 -11.83
CA TRP A 32 5.75 2.15 -12.93
C TRP A 32 7.25 1.97 -12.91
N PHE A 33 7.85 1.87 -11.73
CA PHE A 33 9.29 1.92 -11.57
C PHE A 33 9.85 0.65 -10.94
N LEU A 34 9.39 0.25 -9.76
CA LEU A 34 10.11 -0.75 -8.97
C LEU A 34 9.87 -2.19 -9.47
N ILE A 35 8.62 -2.56 -9.72
CA ILE A 35 8.24 -3.88 -10.23
C ILE A 35 8.90 -4.19 -11.59
N PRO A 36 8.79 -3.34 -12.63
CA PRO A 36 9.37 -3.64 -13.94
C PRO A 36 10.90 -3.64 -13.93
N ASN A 37 11.53 -2.78 -13.14
CA ASN A 37 13.00 -2.66 -13.07
C ASN A 37 13.63 -3.62 -12.05
N ARG A 38 12.84 -4.52 -11.44
CA ARG A 38 13.29 -5.51 -10.44
C ARG A 38 13.96 -4.86 -9.22
N ILE A 39 13.55 -3.64 -8.88
CA ILE A 39 14.09 -2.90 -7.74
C ILE A 39 13.25 -3.24 -6.52
N ALA A 40 13.80 -4.03 -5.60
CA ALA A 40 13.12 -4.35 -4.36
C ALA A 40 13.09 -3.11 -3.44
N ALA A 41 11.90 -2.52 -3.22
CA ALA A 41 11.67 -1.64 -2.08
C ALA A 41 11.92 -2.41 -0.78
N GLY A 42 12.62 -1.88 0.21
CA GLY A 42 12.81 -2.59 1.48
C GLY A 42 11.48 -3.04 2.14
N GLY A 43 11.53 -4.10 2.96
CA GLY A 43 10.38 -4.59 3.72
C GLY A 43 9.46 -5.54 2.93
N VAL A 44 8.15 -5.50 3.23
CA VAL A 44 7.12 -6.40 2.66
C VAL A 44 6.98 -6.24 1.15
N SER A 45 7.01 -5.01 0.64
CA SER A 45 6.88 -4.72 -0.79
C SER A 45 8.04 -5.30 -1.60
N GLY A 46 9.27 -5.31 -1.07
CA GLY A 46 10.42 -5.93 -1.73
C GLY A 46 10.35 -7.44 -1.76
N LEU A 47 9.91 -8.06 -0.67
CA LEU A 47 9.64 -9.50 -0.64
C LEU A 47 8.58 -9.87 -1.68
N ALA A 48 7.58 -9.01 -1.90
CA ALA A 48 6.60 -9.19 -2.94
C ALA A 48 7.19 -9.06 -4.36
N ILE A 49 8.07 -8.10 -4.61
CA ILE A 49 8.76 -7.94 -5.91
C ILE A 49 9.68 -9.14 -6.19
N ILE A 50 10.43 -9.61 -5.19
CA ILE A 50 11.28 -10.80 -5.31
C ILE A 50 10.41 -12.03 -5.63
N SER A 51 9.29 -12.20 -4.92
CA SER A 51 8.36 -13.31 -5.15
C SER A 51 7.70 -13.26 -6.52
N TYR A 52 7.36 -12.06 -7.01
CA TYR A 52 6.88 -11.86 -8.38
C TYR A 52 7.95 -12.28 -9.39
N HIS A 53 9.22 -11.92 -9.17
CA HIS A 53 10.28 -12.25 -10.12
C HIS A 53 10.70 -13.72 -10.11
N LEU A 54 10.56 -14.41 -8.97
CA LEU A 54 10.88 -15.83 -8.83
C LEU A 54 9.74 -16.76 -9.22
N TRP A 55 8.51 -16.44 -8.80
CA TRP A 55 7.34 -17.32 -8.92
C TRP A 55 6.21 -16.75 -9.80
N GLN A 56 6.36 -15.54 -10.34
CA GLN A 56 5.34 -14.86 -11.14
C GLN A 56 4.02 -14.64 -10.37
N TRP A 57 4.11 -14.50 -9.05
CA TRP A 57 2.95 -14.23 -8.20
C TRP A 57 2.61 -12.75 -8.19
N PRO A 58 1.32 -12.36 -8.30
CA PRO A 58 0.90 -10.97 -8.31
C PRO A 58 1.43 -10.21 -7.08
N VAL A 59 2.05 -9.04 -7.29
CA VAL A 59 2.73 -8.31 -6.22
C VAL A 59 1.71 -7.90 -5.14
N GLY A 60 0.53 -7.43 -5.55
CA GLY A 60 -0.54 -7.06 -4.63
C GLY A 60 -0.99 -8.22 -3.72
N LEU A 61 -1.05 -9.46 -4.26
CA LEU A 61 -1.41 -10.65 -3.49
C LEU A 61 -0.36 -10.95 -2.41
N VAL A 62 0.92 -10.89 -2.77
CA VAL A 62 2.01 -11.20 -1.83
C VAL A 62 2.09 -10.13 -0.73
N ILE A 63 1.93 -8.86 -1.08
CA ILE A 63 1.87 -7.77 -0.08
C ILE A 63 0.70 -8.01 0.89
N PHE A 64 -0.48 -8.36 0.38
CA PHE A 64 -1.66 -8.64 1.22
C PHE A 64 -1.43 -9.83 2.17
N LEU A 65 -0.89 -10.93 1.64
CA LEU A 65 -0.62 -12.14 2.43
C LEU A 65 0.43 -11.89 3.52
N LEU A 66 1.47 -11.13 3.23
CA LEU A 66 2.52 -10.79 4.20
C LEU A 66 2.07 -9.73 5.21
N ASN A 67 1.27 -8.75 4.79
CA ASN A 67 0.73 -7.72 5.70
C ASN A 67 -0.31 -8.29 6.67
N THR A 68 -1.05 -9.33 6.30
CA THR A 68 -2.09 -9.93 7.16
C THR A 68 -1.55 -10.41 8.53
N PRO A 69 -0.50 -11.26 8.62
CA PRO A 69 0.06 -11.69 9.90
C PRO A 69 0.75 -10.54 10.65
N LEU A 70 1.46 -9.65 9.95
CA LEU A 70 2.06 -8.45 10.54
C LEU A 70 1.00 -7.57 11.19
N PHE A 71 -0.15 -7.45 10.54
CA PHE A 71 -1.29 -6.70 11.06
C PHE A 71 -1.89 -7.35 12.32
N LEU A 72 -2.03 -8.69 12.35
CA LEU A 72 -2.47 -9.41 13.56
C LEU A 72 -1.52 -9.17 14.74
N VAL A 73 -0.22 -9.19 14.49
CA VAL A 73 0.80 -8.87 15.51
C VAL A 73 0.70 -7.42 15.96
N TYR A 74 0.52 -6.48 15.02
CA TYR A 74 0.35 -5.06 15.31
C TYR A 74 -0.89 -4.79 16.19
N MET A 75 -2.01 -5.45 15.88
CA MET A 75 -3.24 -5.38 16.67
C MET A 75 -3.02 -5.86 18.11
N HIS A 76 -2.24 -6.94 18.29
CA HIS A 76 -1.93 -7.48 19.61
C HIS A 76 -1.01 -6.55 20.42
N LEU A 77 -0.06 -5.87 19.78
CA LEU A 77 0.94 -5.02 20.45
C LEU A 77 0.44 -3.61 20.81
N PHE A 78 -0.32 -2.95 19.92
CA PHE A 78 -0.62 -1.52 20.05
C PHE A 78 -2.07 -1.21 20.52
N GLY A 79 -2.90 -2.24 20.68
CA GLY A 79 -4.26 -2.12 21.19
C GLY A 79 -5.27 -1.51 20.19
N PRO A 80 -6.58 -1.55 20.53
CA PRO A 80 -7.67 -1.32 19.57
C PRO A 80 -7.89 0.15 19.17
N ARG A 81 -7.14 1.12 19.73
CA ARG A 81 -7.45 2.55 19.59
C ARG A 81 -6.78 3.24 18.39
N TYR A 82 -5.72 2.67 17.83
CA TYR A 82 -4.92 3.30 16.75
C TYR A 82 -4.76 2.45 15.48
N TRP A 83 -5.24 1.21 15.46
CA TRP A 83 -5.02 0.29 14.34
C TRP A 83 -5.89 0.58 13.11
N VAL A 84 -7.06 1.21 13.26
CA VAL A 84 -8.06 1.32 12.17
C VAL A 84 -7.51 2.08 10.96
N LYS A 85 -6.81 3.21 11.18
CA LYS A 85 -6.21 3.99 10.09
C LYS A 85 -5.03 3.26 9.45
N SER A 86 -4.18 2.62 10.26
CA SER A 86 -3.05 1.82 9.78
C SER A 86 -3.52 0.60 8.98
N PHE A 87 -4.59 -0.06 9.42
CA PHE A 87 -5.21 -1.19 8.73
C PHE A 87 -5.80 -0.77 7.39
N PHE A 88 -6.50 0.37 7.37
CA PHE A 88 -7.02 0.94 6.14
C PHE A 88 -5.89 1.14 5.12
N GLY A 89 -4.76 1.74 5.52
CA GLY A 89 -3.59 1.87 4.63
C GLY A 89 -2.96 0.53 4.23
N ALA A 90 -2.81 -0.40 5.17
CA ALA A 90 -2.18 -1.71 4.94
C ALA A 90 -2.97 -2.61 3.98
N LEU A 91 -4.29 -2.47 3.94
CA LEU A 91 -5.17 -3.12 2.97
C LEU A 91 -5.29 -2.35 1.66
N LEU A 92 -5.34 -1.02 1.74
CA LEU A 92 -5.54 -0.19 0.57
C LEU A 92 -4.32 -0.20 -0.36
N LEU A 93 -3.11 -0.27 0.17
CA LEU A 93 -1.89 -0.36 -0.63
C LEU A 93 -1.86 -1.58 -1.57
N PRO A 94 -2.00 -2.83 -1.10
CA PRO A 94 -2.02 -3.99 -1.99
C PRO A 94 -3.21 -3.95 -2.96
N ALA A 95 -4.37 -3.44 -2.54
CA ALA A 95 -5.52 -3.25 -3.43
C ALA A 95 -5.23 -2.24 -4.54
N ALA A 96 -4.60 -1.11 -4.21
CA ALA A 96 -4.18 -0.10 -5.19
C ALA A 96 -3.12 -0.67 -6.12
N VAL A 97 -2.12 -1.41 -5.62
CA VAL A 97 -1.11 -2.08 -6.45
C VAL A 97 -1.76 -3.04 -7.43
N ALA A 98 -2.66 -3.93 -6.97
CA ALA A 98 -3.36 -4.86 -7.84
C ALA A 98 -4.23 -4.14 -8.90
N TYR A 99 -4.87 -3.03 -8.52
CA TYR A 99 -5.66 -2.20 -9.45
C TYR A 99 -4.79 -1.56 -10.53
N TRP A 100 -3.67 -0.93 -10.14
CA TRP A 100 -2.77 -0.26 -11.06
C TRP A 100 -1.95 -1.25 -11.89
N GLU A 101 -1.57 -2.41 -11.36
CA GLU A 101 -0.88 -3.47 -12.11
C GLU A 101 -1.72 -3.98 -13.30
N GLY A 102 -3.05 -4.03 -13.15
CA GLY A 102 -3.95 -4.41 -14.23
C GLY A 102 -4.25 -3.32 -15.26
N LEU A 103 -4.00 -2.04 -14.93
CA LEU A 103 -4.40 -0.90 -15.76
C LEU A 103 -3.23 -0.07 -16.30
N ALA A 104 -2.14 0.01 -15.55
CA ALA A 104 -1.02 0.90 -15.81
C ALA A 104 0.11 0.16 -16.54
N GLN A 105 0.59 0.77 -17.62
CA GLN A 105 1.79 0.30 -18.31
C GLN A 105 3.04 0.87 -17.64
N PRO A 106 4.16 0.12 -17.60
CA PRO A 106 5.44 0.63 -17.10
C PRO A 106 5.86 1.89 -17.87
N LEU A 107 6.28 2.93 -17.14
CA LEU A 107 6.79 4.17 -17.74
C LEU A 107 8.23 4.00 -18.27
N THR A 108 9.02 3.16 -17.61
CA THR A 108 10.41 2.88 -17.99
C THR A 108 10.83 1.46 -17.63
N MET A 109 11.68 0.87 -18.46
CA MET A 109 12.32 -0.43 -18.25
C MET A 109 13.84 -0.31 -18.04
N ASP A 110 14.35 0.93 -17.98
CA ASP A 110 15.74 1.22 -17.63
C ASP A 110 15.83 1.50 -16.12
N PRO A 111 16.56 0.67 -15.34
CA PRO A 111 16.73 0.86 -13.91
C PRO A 111 17.38 2.19 -13.52
N LEU A 112 18.14 2.84 -14.41
CA LEU A 112 18.76 4.15 -14.14
C LEU A 112 17.77 5.31 -14.25
N LEU A 113 16.65 5.11 -14.95
CA LEU A 113 15.58 6.09 -15.13
C LEU A 113 14.38 5.84 -14.20
N ALA A 114 14.49 4.83 -13.34
CA ALA A 114 13.45 4.37 -12.42
C ALA A 114 13.40 5.16 -11.11
#